data_AF-A0A820LIL2-F1
#
_entry.id   AF-A0A820LIL2-F1
#
_cell.length_a   1.000
_cell.length_b   1.000
_cell.length_c   1.000
_cell.angle_alpha   90.00
_cell.angle_beta   90.00
_cell.angle_gamma   90.00
#
_symmetry.space_group_name_H-M   'P 1'
#
loop_
_entity.id
_entity.type
_entity.pdbx_description
1 polymer ?
#
loop_
_entity_poly.entity_id
_entity_poly.type
_entity_poly.pdbx_seq_one_letter_code
_entity_poly.pdbx_strand_id
1 'polypeptide(L)'
;KTGDVLLNGLKDLNKKYSQLILNPRGRGTFCAFDMPNASVRDKFLVHMRNAGIQMGSCGDVAIRFRPALIFTEKHANIVLDKMTEVAKKF
;
A
#
# COMPACT_ATOMS: atom_id res chain seq x y z
N LYS A 1 -16.19 -2.25 -5.94
CA LYS A 1 -15.88 -3.65 -5.59
C LYS A 1 -14.39 -3.80 -5.29
N THR A 2 -13.52 -4.16 -6.24
CA THR A 2 -12.06 -4.30 -5.97
C THR A 2 -11.38 -3.06 -5.38
N GLY A 3 -11.68 -1.88 -5.92
CA GLY A 3 -11.10 -0.62 -5.42
C GLY A 3 -11.45 -0.32 -3.97
N ASP A 4 -12.70 -0.59 -3.59
CA ASP A 4 -13.20 -0.37 -2.23
C ASP A 4 -12.54 -1.32 -1.23
N VAL A 5 -12.34 -2.59 -1.63
CA VAL A 5 -11.59 -3.58 -0.83
C VAL A 5 -10.18 -3.09 -0.56
N LEU A 6 -9.46 -2.65 -1.59
CA LEU A 6 -8.10 -2.14 -1.45
C LEU A 6 -8.07 -0.89 -0.55
N LEU A 7 -8.94 0.08 -0.79
CA LEU A 7 -8.96 1.33 -0.01
C LEU A 7 -9.35 1.10 1.45
N ASN A 8 -10.33 0.24 1.72
CA ASN A 8 -10.74 -0.09 3.08
C ASN A 8 -9.62 -0.85 3.81
N GLY A 9 -8.95 -1.78 3.15
CA GLY A 9 -7.78 -2.46 3.71
C GLY A 9 -6.63 -1.50 4.03
N LEU A 10 -6.36 -0.51 3.18
CA LEU A 10 -5.38 0.54 3.46
C LEU A 10 -5.80 1.41 4.66
N LYS A 11 -7.08 1.73 4.80
CA LYS A 11 -7.61 2.45 5.97
C LYS A 11 -7.46 1.63 7.26
N ASP A 12 -7.68 0.33 7.20
CA ASP A 12 -7.52 -0.53 8.37
C ASP A 12 -6.05 -0.74 8.74
N LEU A 13 -5.16 -0.78 7.75
CA LEU A 13 -3.72 -0.74 7.96
C LEU A 13 -3.26 0.58 8.60
N ASN A 14 -3.79 1.72 8.15
CA ASN A 14 -3.55 3.01 8.79
C ASN A 14 -4.00 3.00 10.27
N LYS A 15 -5.17 2.43 10.60
CA LYS A 15 -5.61 2.33 12.00
C LYS A 15 -4.65 1.51 12.86
N LYS A 16 -4.05 0.44 12.31
CA LYS A 16 -3.11 -0.44 13.03
C LYS A 16 -1.70 0.12 13.12
N TYR A 17 -1.25 0.79 12.06
CA TYR A 17 0.11 1.30 11.89
C TYR A 17 0.07 2.80 11.55
N SER A 18 -0.59 3.59 12.39
CA SER A 18 -0.84 5.03 12.15
C SER A 18 0.43 5.88 12.13
N GLN A 19 1.54 5.36 12.63
CA GLN A 19 2.85 5.99 12.54
C GLN A 19 3.57 5.70 11.22
N LEU A 20 3.15 4.66 10.50
CA LEU A 20 3.79 4.22 9.26
C LEU A 20 2.93 4.59 8.06
N ILE A 21 1.69 4.11 8.00
CA ILE A 21 0.80 4.31 6.85
C ILE A 21 -0.10 5.50 7.14
N LEU A 22 0.07 6.59 6.39
CA LEU A 22 -0.63 7.85 6.57
C LEU A 22 -1.55 8.13 5.37
N ASN A 23 -2.61 8.90 5.58
CA ASN A 23 -3.47 9.48 4.53
C ASN A 23 -3.87 8.52 3.38
N PRO A 24 -4.47 7.35 3.68
CA PRO A 24 -4.95 6.43 2.65
C PRO A 24 -6.06 7.09 1.83
N ARG A 25 -5.86 7.16 0.51
CA ARG A 25 -6.76 7.84 -0.44
C ARG A 25 -6.84 7.06 -1.75
N GLY A 26 -7.94 7.21 -2.48
CA GLY A 26 -8.09 6.58 -3.79
C GLY A 26 -9.49 6.65 -4.36
N ARG A 27 -9.59 6.35 -5.66
CA ARG A 27 -10.86 6.13 -6.37
C ARG A 27 -10.71 4.90 -7.28
N GLY A 28 -11.60 3.93 -7.13
CA GLY A 28 -11.46 2.64 -7.80
C GLY A 28 -10.16 1.94 -7.39
N THR A 29 -9.47 1.28 -8.33
CA THR A 29 -8.19 0.61 -8.06
C THR A 29 -6.99 1.57 -7.99
N PHE A 30 -7.25 2.86 -8.19
CA PHE A 30 -6.23 3.90 -8.15
C PHE A 30 -6.13 4.47 -6.74
N CYS A 31 -5.33 3.80 -5.92
CA CYS A 31 -5.13 4.15 -4.51
C CYS A 31 -3.70 4.62 -4.24
N ALA A 32 -3.53 5.38 -3.17
CA ALA A 32 -2.25 5.83 -2.65
C ALA A 32 -2.32 6.02 -1.14
N PHE A 33 -1.15 6.00 -0.50
CA PHE A 33 -0.98 6.36 0.89
C PHE A 33 0.38 7.00 1.07
N ASP A 34 0.57 7.69 2.18
CA ASP A 34 1.80 8.38 2.52
C ASP A 34 2.56 7.64 3.62
N MET A 35 3.86 7.88 3.69
CA MET A 35 4.77 7.40 4.74
C MET A 35 5.43 8.62 5.41
N PRO A 36 6.03 8.48 6.60
CA PRO A 36 6.53 9.64 7.36
C PRO A 36 7.65 10.41 6.66
N ASN A 37 8.50 9.70 5.90
CA ASN A 37 9.62 10.29 5.16
C ASN A 37 10.07 9.39 4.00
N ALA A 38 10.90 9.94 3.11
CA ALA A 38 11.42 9.25 1.93
C ALA A 38 12.24 8.00 2.26
N SER A 39 13.04 8.02 3.33
CA SER A 39 13.88 6.87 3.71
C SER A 39 13.03 5.66 4.14
N VAL A 40 12.00 5.88 4.97
CA VAL A 40 11.05 4.84 5.39
C VAL A 40 10.26 4.34 4.20
N ARG A 41 9.80 5.25 3.33
CA ARG A 41 9.11 4.93 2.07
C ARG A 41 9.96 4.01 1.18
N ASP A 42 11.22 4.36 0.95
CA ASP A 42 12.12 3.60 0.08
C ASP A 42 12.44 2.22 0.67
N LYS A 43 12.69 2.14 1.98
CA LYS A 43 12.85 0.86 2.68
C LYS A 43 11.60 -0.01 2.54
N PHE A 44 10.42 0.57 2.74
CA PHE A 44 9.16 -0.16 2.61
C PHE A 44 8.95 -0.70 1.19
N LEU A 45 9.29 0.10 0.16
CA LEU A 45 9.24 -0.35 -1.23
C LEU A 45 10.20 -1.50 -1.52
N VAL A 46 11.40 -1.48 -0.95
CA VAL A 46 12.37 -2.59 -1.07
C VAL A 46 11.81 -3.87 -0.45
N HIS A 47 11.25 -3.79 0.77
CA HIS A 47 10.66 -4.95 1.42
C HIS A 47 9.45 -5.51 0.66
N MET A 48 8.59 -4.63 0.13
CA MET A 48 7.45 -5.03 -0.69
C MET A 48 7.89 -5.67 -2.01
N ARG A 49 8.94 -5.14 -2.65
CA ARG A 49 9.52 -5.74 -3.85
C ARG A 49 10.08 -7.14 -3.56
N ASN A 50 10.78 -7.31 -2.44
CA ASN A 50 11.29 -8.61 -1.99
C ASN A 50 10.15 -9.59 -1.65
N ALA A 51 8.99 -9.08 -1.24
CA ALA A 51 7.77 -9.86 -1.04
C ALA A 51 7.00 -10.16 -2.36
N GLY A 52 7.55 -9.77 -3.51
CA GLY A 52 6.98 -10.02 -4.84
C GLY A 52 5.98 -8.96 -5.32
N ILE A 53 5.86 -7.82 -4.63
CA ILE A 53 4.91 -6.75 -4.99
C ILE A 53 5.65 -5.51 -5.45
N GLN A 54 5.45 -5.15 -6.72
CA GLN A 54 5.98 -3.92 -7.28
C GLN A 54 4.98 -2.77 -7.10
N MET A 55 5.43 -1.69 -6.46
CA MET A 55 4.66 -0.45 -6.29
C MET A 55 5.51 0.75 -6.68
N GLY A 56 4.85 1.87 -7.01
CA GLY A 56 5.54 3.10 -7.38
C GLY A 56 5.63 4.07 -6.21
N SER A 57 6.78 4.72 -6.05
CA SER A 57 6.92 5.97 -5.29
C SER A 57 6.32 7.15 -6.06
N CYS A 58 5.97 8.21 -5.33
CA CYS A 58 5.57 9.50 -5.89
C CYS A 58 5.95 10.62 -4.91
N GLY A 59 6.85 11.53 -5.30
CA GLY A 59 7.37 12.56 -4.40
C GLY A 59 8.13 11.97 -3.22
N ASP A 60 8.14 12.66 -2.09
CA ASP A 60 8.94 12.27 -0.92
C ASP A 60 8.25 11.23 -0.03
N VAL A 61 6.92 11.31 0.10
CA VAL A 61 6.17 10.52 1.09
C VAL A 61 5.21 9.51 0.49
N ALA A 62 4.75 9.68 -0.74
CA ALA A 62 3.63 8.90 -1.25
C ALA A 62 4.06 7.59 -1.96
N ILE A 63 3.24 6.56 -1.79
CA ILE A 63 3.27 5.30 -2.54
C ILE A 63 1.94 5.17 -3.29
N ARG A 64 2.01 4.81 -4.58
CA ARG A 64 0.87 4.71 -5.49
C ARG A 64 0.67 3.30 -6.04
N PHE A 65 -0.59 2.89 -6.09
CA PHE A 65 -1.05 1.68 -6.74
C PHE A 65 -1.51 2.00 -8.17
N ARG A 66 -0.89 1.32 -9.15
CA ARG A 66 -1.25 1.37 -10.57
C ARG A 66 -1.42 -0.05 -11.11
N PRO A 67 -2.42 -0.80 -10.62
CA PRO A 67 -2.61 -2.18 -11.04
C PRO A 67 -3.17 -2.26 -12.47
N ALA A 68 -2.98 -3.41 -13.11
CA ALA A 68 -3.57 -3.69 -14.41
C ALA A 68 -5.11 -3.75 -14.34
N LEU A 69 -5.79 -3.60 -15.49
CA LEU A 69 -7.26 -3.63 -15.55
C LEU A 69 -7.86 -4.99 -15.13
N ILE A 70 -7.07 -6.08 -15.18
CA ILE A 70 -7.44 -7.41 -14.71
C ILE A 70 -7.33 -7.57 -13.18
N PHE A 71 -7.12 -6.49 -12.44
CA PHE A 71 -6.96 -6.53 -10.99
C PHE A 71 -8.28 -6.81 -10.28
N THR A 72 -8.34 -7.93 -9.58
CA THR A 72 -9.51 -8.43 -8.87
C THR A 72 -9.34 -8.33 -7.36
N GLU A 73 -10.41 -8.56 -6.62
CA GLU A 73 -10.41 -8.59 -5.15
C GLU A 73 -9.40 -9.59 -4.58
N LYS A 74 -9.19 -10.74 -5.25
CA LYS A 74 -8.17 -11.71 -4.87
C LYS A 74 -6.77 -11.08 -4.83
N HIS A 75 -6.43 -10.28 -5.84
CA HIS A 75 -5.14 -9.59 -5.90
C HIS A 75 -5.04 -8.50 -4.83
N ALA A 76 -6.13 -7.78 -4.54
CA ALA A 76 -6.17 -6.80 -3.47
C ALA A 76 -5.87 -7.43 -2.10
N ASN A 77 -6.47 -8.58 -1.79
CA ASN A 77 -6.22 -9.30 -0.54
C ASN A 77 -4.76 -9.75 -0.41
N ILE A 78 -4.17 -10.31 -1.47
CA ILE A 78 -2.75 -10.69 -1.48
C ILE A 78 -1.84 -9.49 -1.17
N VAL A 79 -2.15 -8.32 -1.77
CA VAL A 79 -1.39 -7.09 -1.52
C VAL A 79 -1.52 -6.65 -0.05
N LEU A 80 -2.74 -6.63 0.49
CA LEU A 80 -3.00 -6.21 1.87
C LEU A 80 -2.36 -7.17 2.90
N ASP A 81 -2.36 -8.47 2.63
CA ASP A 81 -1.71 -9.47 3.49
C ASP A 81 -0.19 -9.25 3.53
N LYS A 82 0.43 -9.04 2.37
CA LYS A 82 1.86 -8.75 2.28
C LYS A 82 2.24 -7.39 2.86
N MET A 83 1.41 -6.37 2.68
CA MET A 83 1.59 -5.09 3.37
C MET A 83 1.54 -5.27 4.89
N THR A 84 0.64 -6.10 5.41
CA THR A 84 0.59 -6.43 6.84
C THR A 84 1.86 -7.12 7.30
N GLU A 85 2.38 -8.08 6.52
CA GLU A 85 3.62 -8.80 6.82
C GLU A 85 4.83 -7.86 6.84
N VAL A 86 4.93 -6.95 5.86
CA VAL A 86 6.02 -5.97 5.78
C VAL A 86 5.91 -4.92 6.88
N ALA A 87 4.70 -4.43 7.17
CA ALA A 87 4.48 -3.42 8.22
C ALA A 87 4.90 -3.94 9.62
N LYS A 88 4.79 -5.24 9.89
CA LYS A 88 5.28 -5.84 11.15
C LYS A 88 6.81 -5.82 11.32
N LYS A 89 7.56 -5.59 10.24
CA LYS A 89 9.03 -5.54 10.24
C LYS A 89 9.56 -4.11 10.51
N PHE A 90 8.65 -3.15 10.66
CA PHE A 90 8.92 -1.75 11.00
C PHE A 90 8.41 -1.45 12.41
#